data_AF-A0A2V5UTL0-F1
#
_entry.id   AF-A0A2V5UTL0-F1
#
_cell.length_a   1.000
_cell.length_b   1.000
_cell.length_c   1.000
_cell.angle_alpha   90.00
_cell.angle_beta   90.00
_cell.angle_gamma   90.00
#
_symmetry.space_group_name_H-M   'P 1'
#
loop_
_entity.id
_entity.type
_entity.pdbx_description
1 polymer ?
#
loop_
_entity_poly.entity_id
_entity_poly.type
_entity_poly.pdbx_seq_one_letter_code
_entity_poly.pdbx_strand_id
1 'polypeptide(L)'
;MNWPIAKINDDLAFHSEPDGVWLRSQIGVLDVRQLRSHTSISRLGRLLPTLLPQLVELGLATLEKDGIRIEYGHFAQLEAQHGIDAFDSVVAWAPFTTEIDTTGVPGTASFRYYYRFYSGRQVVHLERQGCFVRRGTTIYQLDLQTFSLVEAIDSFNSLPPQKKASREAFVRFAEVKDLSEGIGAQLDAFLGRERVIVPSKVGLDLIVEDGGRITFVPKIDGAPEEKMREAFLASDDVDEVYSLDDEKGGRVRVVLDETQREVLRRMQRVRHLAGVEKAEVLRDPHRVFDGVAGAVDIKLGPRVRGVGDFPFVAHPYLQRSSTGIFEDAENIRGERARFAAGLKCQYSDGTVEDVLFTSREHVVTFRQAATQAKKDGRGAVDFEGKLILVSDDLLRALDELVARVTPLKADASAKTPTPRQYLLIYTNENELEYFEESEKVAREQARITLPRSIKEGILQGHQLEGFAWLQRVYRLKRRGCLLAD
;
A
#
# COMPACT_ATOMS: atom_id res chain seq x y z
N MET A 1 -39.29 15.99 -23.70
CA MET A 1 -39.05 17.06 -24.69
C MET A 1 -37.88 16.60 -25.54
N ASN A 2 -37.93 16.81 -26.86
CA ASN A 2 -36.89 16.30 -27.74
C ASN A 2 -36.06 17.48 -28.25
N TRP A 3 -34.76 17.48 -27.96
CA TRP A 3 -33.87 18.57 -28.38
C TRP A 3 -33.06 18.12 -29.61
N PRO A 4 -33.16 18.79 -30.76
CA PRO A 4 -32.36 18.44 -31.92
C PRO A 4 -30.88 18.78 -31.65
N ILE A 5 -30.03 17.77 -31.66
CA ILE A 5 -28.58 17.87 -31.40
C ILE A 5 -27.83 18.02 -32.73
N ALA A 6 -28.13 17.14 -33.69
CA ALA A 6 -27.40 17.06 -34.95
C ALA A 6 -28.32 16.71 -36.12
N LYS A 7 -28.24 17.44 -37.23
CA LYS A 7 -28.85 17.01 -38.49
C LYS A 7 -27.83 16.24 -39.32
N ILE A 8 -28.16 15.01 -39.70
CA ILE A 8 -27.28 14.10 -40.46
C ILE A 8 -27.56 14.21 -41.95
N ASN A 9 -28.84 14.28 -42.30
CA ASN A 9 -29.39 14.60 -43.63
C ASN A 9 -30.85 15.01 -43.45
N ASP A 10 -31.63 15.13 -44.53
CA ASP A 10 -33.04 15.52 -44.45
C ASP A 10 -33.92 14.51 -43.71
N ASP A 11 -33.50 13.24 -43.65
CA ASP A 11 -34.30 12.15 -43.11
C ASP A 11 -33.80 11.63 -41.75
N LEU A 12 -32.59 12.00 -41.32
CA LEU A 12 -31.91 11.48 -40.13
C LEU A 12 -31.38 12.60 -39.24
N ALA A 13 -31.65 12.49 -37.95
CA ALA A 13 -31.17 13.45 -36.95
C ALA A 13 -30.94 12.79 -35.59
N PHE A 14 -29.99 13.35 -34.84
CA PHE A 14 -29.80 13.05 -33.43
C PHE A 14 -30.65 13.97 -32.56
N HIS A 15 -31.33 13.37 -31.60
CA HIS A 15 -32.17 14.05 -30.62
C HIS A 15 -31.74 13.67 -29.21
N SER A 16 -31.73 14.67 -28.32
CA SER A 16 -31.71 14.45 -26.88
C SER A 16 -33.14 14.10 -26.45
N GLU A 17 -33.34 12.93 -25.84
CA GLU A 17 -34.61 12.51 -25.23
C GLU A 17 -34.38 12.16 -23.74
N PRO A 18 -35.42 12.10 -22.88
CA PRO A 18 -35.22 11.96 -21.43
C PRO A 18 -34.37 10.75 -20.98
N ASP A 19 -34.30 9.70 -21.79
CA ASP A 19 -33.62 8.43 -21.53
C ASP A 19 -32.32 8.23 -22.33
N GLY A 20 -31.91 9.21 -23.14
CA GLY A 20 -30.64 9.16 -23.87
C GLY A 20 -30.60 10.00 -25.14
N VAL A 21 -29.52 9.79 -25.89
CA VAL A 21 -29.28 10.39 -27.21
C VAL A 21 -29.73 9.40 -28.27
N TRP A 22 -30.67 9.83 -29.10
CA TRP A 22 -31.33 8.99 -30.09
C TRP A 22 -30.99 9.40 -31.51
N LEU A 23 -30.61 8.45 -32.35
CA LEU A 23 -30.67 8.60 -33.80
C LEU A 23 -32.03 8.13 -34.28
N ARG A 24 -32.83 9.05 -34.84
CA ARG A 24 -34.15 8.73 -35.41
C ARG A 24 -34.25 9.14 -36.87
N SER A 25 -35.12 8.45 -37.60
CA SER A 25 -35.53 8.85 -38.94
C SER A 25 -36.85 9.62 -38.92
N GLN A 26 -36.95 10.65 -39.76
CA GLN A 26 -38.16 11.46 -39.96
C GLN A 26 -39.19 10.77 -40.89
N ILE A 27 -38.79 9.72 -41.62
CA ILE A 27 -39.62 9.07 -42.67
C ILE A 27 -40.06 7.64 -42.28
N GLY A 28 -39.54 7.06 -41.19
CA GLY A 28 -40.00 5.73 -40.74
C GLY A 28 -39.02 4.97 -39.85
N VAL A 29 -39.10 3.64 -39.87
CA VAL A 29 -38.22 2.74 -39.09
C VAL A 29 -36.79 2.80 -39.64
N LEU A 30 -35.83 3.04 -38.76
CA LEU A 30 -34.41 3.14 -39.11
C LEU A 30 -33.81 1.75 -39.39
N ASP A 31 -33.47 1.45 -40.65
CA ASP A 31 -32.64 0.28 -40.98
C ASP A 31 -31.15 0.66 -40.98
N VAL A 32 -30.41 0.16 -40.00
CA VAL A 32 -28.96 0.40 -39.84
C VAL A 32 -28.17 -0.03 -41.08
N ARG A 33 -28.64 -1.04 -41.84
CA ARG A 33 -27.98 -1.50 -43.08
C ARG A 33 -28.10 -0.49 -44.22
N GLN A 34 -29.11 0.38 -44.17
CA GLN A 34 -29.39 1.40 -45.17
C GLN A 34 -28.69 2.74 -44.86
N LEU A 35 -27.98 2.85 -43.74
CA LEU A 35 -27.21 4.06 -43.42
C LEU A 35 -26.17 4.41 -44.48
N ARG A 36 -25.63 3.41 -45.20
CA ARG A 36 -24.68 3.62 -46.31
C ARG A 36 -25.32 4.21 -47.56
N SER A 37 -26.64 4.08 -47.72
CA SER A 37 -27.36 4.59 -48.90
C SER A 37 -27.83 6.03 -48.77
N HIS A 38 -27.74 6.64 -47.58
CA HIS A 38 -28.12 8.04 -47.41
C HIS A 38 -26.98 9.00 -47.75
N THR A 39 -27.30 10.10 -48.44
CA THR A 39 -26.36 11.20 -48.68
C THR A 39 -26.19 12.02 -47.40
N SER A 40 -24.98 12.01 -46.82
CA SER A 40 -24.66 12.80 -45.61
C SER A 40 -24.35 14.26 -45.94
N ILE A 41 -24.89 15.18 -45.14
CA ILE A 41 -24.55 16.62 -45.20
C ILE A 41 -23.50 17.03 -44.15
N SER A 42 -23.08 16.11 -43.27
CA SER A 42 -22.15 16.40 -42.16
C SER A 42 -21.00 15.39 -42.06
N ARG A 43 -19.92 15.75 -41.34
CA ARG A 43 -18.81 14.82 -41.00
C ARG A 43 -19.35 13.62 -40.24
N LEU A 44 -20.11 13.86 -39.17
CA LEU A 44 -20.73 12.81 -38.36
C LEU A 44 -21.52 11.84 -39.24
N GLY A 45 -22.37 12.34 -40.14
CA GLY A 45 -23.17 11.49 -41.01
C GLY A 45 -22.36 10.59 -41.96
N ARG A 46 -21.18 11.03 -42.41
CA ARG A 46 -20.26 10.19 -43.21
C ARG A 46 -19.64 9.07 -42.38
N LEU A 47 -19.45 9.30 -41.07
CA LEU A 47 -18.84 8.34 -40.15
C LEU A 47 -19.87 7.36 -39.55
N LEU A 48 -21.16 7.70 -39.55
CA LEU A 48 -22.21 6.87 -38.92
C LEU A 48 -22.23 5.41 -39.38
N PRO A 49 -22.08 5.06 -40.68
CA PRO A 49 -22.16 3.66 -41.11
C PRO A 49 -21.05 2.76 -40.56
N THR A 50 -19.92 3.35 -40.14
CA THR A 50 -18.83 2.63 -39.46
C THR A 50 -18.91 2.77 -37.94
N LEU A 51 -19.32 3.96 -37.47
CA LEU A 51 -19.37 4.28 -36.05
C LEU A 51 -20.47 3.51 -35.31
N LEU A 52 -21.68 3.42 -35.86
CA LEU A 52 -22.81 2.81 -35.16
C LEU A 52 -22.61 1.31 -34.89
N PRO A 53 -22.13 0.48 -35.85
CA PRO A 53 -21.77 -0.90 -35.55
C PRO A 53 -20.74 -1.01 -34.43
N GLN A 54 -19.71 -0.15 -34.44
CA GLN A 54 -18.69 -0.10 -33.39
C GLN A 54 -19.30 0.24 -32.02
N LEU A 55 -20.18 1.24 -31.94
CA LEU A 55 -20.85 1.62 -30.69
C LEU A 55 -21.74 0.51 -30.14
N VAL A 56 -22.44 -0.23 -31.01
CA VAL A 56 -23.26 -1.38 -30.61
C VAL A 56 -22.39 -2.55 -30.15
N GLU A 57 -21.30 -2.84 -30.86
CA GLU A 57 -20.35 -3.90 -30.49
C GLU A 57 -19.68 -3.64 -29.13
N LEU A 58 -19.34 -2.37 -28.85
CA LEU A 58 -18.79 -1.95 -27.56
C LEU A 58 -19.84 -1.88 -26.44
N GLY A 59 -21.12 -2.09 -26.74
CA GLY A 59 -22.23 -1.98 -25.76
C GLY A 59 -22.56 -0.55 -25.35
N LEU A 60 -22.07 0.46 -26.07
CA LEU A 60 -22.30 1.88 -25.81
C LEU A 60 -23.63 2.37 -26.40
N ALA A 61 -24.11 1.71 -27.45
CA ALA A 61 -25.38 1.98 -28.10
C ALA A 61 -26.26 0.73 -28.16
N THR A 62 -27.59 0.94 -28.09
CA THR A 62 -28.59 -0.11 -28.19
C THR A 62 -29.47 0.12 -29.41
N LEU A 63 -29.69 -0.94 -30.19
CA LEU A 63 -30.60 -0.92 -31.32
C LEU A 63 -32.02 -1.17 -30.82
N GLU A 64 -32.90 -0.20 -30.98
CA GLU A 64 -34.31 -0.29 -30.61
C GLU A 64 -35.19 -0.24 -31.85
N LYS A 65 -36.49 -0.52 -31.69
CA LYS A 65 -37.43 -0.59 -32.83
C LYS A 65 -37.53 0.73 -33.60
N ASP A 66 -37.37 1.84 -32.91
CA ASP A 66 -37.64 3.19 -33.43
C ASP A 66 -36.36 4.04 -33.58
N GLY A 67 -35.18 3.41 -33.52
CA GLY A 67 -33.90 4.09 -33.67
C GLY A 67 -32.74 3.43 -32.91
N ILE A 68 -31.66 4.18 -32.77
CA ILE A 68 -30.49 3.76 -31.97
C ILE A 68 -30.37 4.69 -30.77
N ARG A 69 -30.30 4.12 -29.56
CA ARG A 69 -30.19 4.85 -28.29
C ARG A 69 -28.78 4.73 -27.72
N ILE A 70 -28.21 5.86 -27.32
CA ILE A 70 -26.96 5.97 -26.56
C ILE A 70 -27.31 6.59 -25.21
N GLU A 71 -26.97 5.91 -24.11
CA GLU A 71 -27.22 6.47 -22.77
C GLU A 71 -26.34 7.69 -22.54
N TYR A 72 -26.80 8.68 -21.76
CA TYR A 72 -26.04 9.91 -21.53
C TYR A 72 -24.67 9.66 -20.88
N GLY A 73 -24.57 8.67 -19.99
CA GLY A 73 -23.31 8.21 -19.42
C GLY A 73 -22.32 7.78 -20.50
N HIS A 74 -22.74 6.85 -21.37
CA HIS A 74 -21.91 6.38 -22.48
C HIS A 74 -21.59 7.50 -23.48
N PHE A 75 -22.54 8.37 -23.79
CA PHE A 75 -22.35 9.49 -24.71
C PHE A 75 -21.25 10.45 -24.21
N ALA A 76 -21.30 10.83 -22.93
CA ALA A 76 -20.31 11.72 -22.34
C ALA A 76 -18.90 11.10 -22.26
N GLN A 77 -18.79 9.77 -22.29
CA GLN A 77 -17.54 9.02 -22.21
C GLN A 77 -16.91 8.74 -23.58
N LEU A 78 -17.64 8.94 -24.69
CA LEU A 78 -17.19 8.59 -26.04
C LEU A 78 -15.80 9.14 -26.36
N GLU A 79 -15.58 10.44 -26.16
CA GLU A 79 -14.30 11.06 -26.45
C GLU A 79 -13.25 10.71 -25.39
N ALA A 80 -13.55 10.97 -24.11
CA ALA A 80 -12.58 10.89 -23.02
C ALA A 80 -12.11 9.47 -22.68
N GLN A 81 -12.96 8.45 -22.87
CA GLN A 81 -12.65 7.06 -22.49
C GLN A 81 -12.48 6.12 -23.69
N HIS A 82 -13.17 6.40 -24.80
CA HIS A 82 -13.15 5.53 -25.98
C HIS A 82 -12.44 6.15 -27.19
N GLY A 83 -12.00 7.42 -27.12
CA GLY A 83 -11.32 8.11 -28.22
C GLY A 83 -12.21 8.35 -29.44
N ILE A 84 -13.54 8.35 -29.26
CA ILE A 84 -14.53 8.54 -30.32
C ILE A 84 -14.91 10.03 -30.37
N ASP A 85 -14.24 10.78 -31.24
CA ASP A 85 -14.41 12.24 -31.45
C ASP A 85 -15.46 12.58 -32.52
N ALA A 86 -16.21 11.60 -33.02
CA ALA A 86 -17.10 11.79 -34.17
C ALA A 86 -18.23 12.81 -33.91
N PHE A 87 -18.59 13.00 -32.64
CA PHE A 87 -19.58 13.97 -32.17
C PHE A 87 -18.98 15.33 -31.80
N ASP A 88 -17.65 15.47 -31.83
CA ASP A 88 -17.00 16.76 -31.63
C ASP A 88 -17.46 17.74 -32.73
N SER A 89 -17.59 19.02 -32.37
CA SER A 89 -18.17 20.11 -33.17
C SER A 89 -19.66 20.02 -33.53
N VAL A 90 -20.38 18.98 -33.11
CA VAL A 90 -21.82 18.85 -33.38
C VAL A 90 -22.63 19.80 -32.50
N VAL A 91 -22.32 19.82 -31.21
CA VAL A 91 -22.87 20.76 -30.24
C VAL A 91 -21.71 21.48 -29.59
N ALA A 92 -21.84 22.79 -29.41
CA ALA A 92 -20.81 23.58 -28.75
C ALA A 92 -20.67 23.17 -27.28
N TRP A 93 -19.43 23.08 -26.79
CA TRP A 93 -19.15 22.90 -25.38
C TRP A 93 -19.70 24.05 -24.55
N ALA A 94 -20.23 23.73 -23.37
CA ALA A 94 -20.84 24.68 -22.45
C ALA A 94 -19.79 25.67 -21.90
N PRO A 95 -19.92 26.99 -22.15
CA PRO A 95 -18.96 27.99 -21.68
C PRO A 95 -19.33 28.50 -20.28
N PHE A 96 -19.82 27.62 -19.40
CA PHE A 96 -20.34 27.99 -18.10
C PHE A 96 -19.45 27.47 -16.97
N THR A 97 -19.27 28.28 -15.94
CA THR A 97 -18.64 27.83 -14.69
C THR A 97 -19.70 27.37 -13.70
N THR A 98 -19.34 26.45 -12.82
CA THR A 98 -20.26 25.84 -11.85
C THR A 98 -19.95 26.33 -10.43
N GLU A 99 -20.99 26.71 -9.70
CA GLU A 99 -20.97 26.96 -8.26
C GLU A 99 -21.79 25.89 -7.55
N ILE A 100 -21.36 25.49 -6.36
CA ILE A 100 -22.00 24.46 -5.54
C ILE A 100 -22.21 24.98 -4.13
N ASP A 101 -23.47 24.97 -3.73
CA ASP A 101 -23.92 25.32 -2.39
C ASP A 101 -24.51 24.09 -1.70
N THR A 102 -24.49 24.11 -0.37
CA THR A 102 -25.12 23.10 0.48
C THR A 102 -26.10 23.71 1.47
N THR A 103 -27.05 22.89 1.90
CA THR A 103 -27.92 23.21 3.03
C THR A 103 -27.99 22.02 3.97
N GLY A 104 -28.08 22.29 5.27
CA GLY A 104 -28.08 21.25 6.31
C GLY A 104 -26.68 20.75 6.66
N VAL A 105 -26.63 19.66 7.42
CA VAL A 105 -25.36 19.06 7.89
C VAL A 105 -25.20 17.68 7.24
N PRO A 106 -24.03 17.34 6.65
CA PRO A 106 -23.75 16.01 6.13
C PRO A 106 -24.03 14.92 7.16
N GLY A 107 -24.65 13.82 6.73
CA GLY A 107 -25.13 12.74 7.60
C GLY A 107 -26.51 13.00 8.21
N THR A 108 -27.20 14.07 7.82
CA THR A 108 -28.60 14.31 8.20
C THR A 108 -29.54 14.17 7.00
N ALA A 109 -30.79 13.81 7.27
CA ALA A 109 -31.84 13.68 6.26
C ALA A 109 -32.13 14.98 5.47
N SER A 110 -31.86 16.13 6.07
CA SER A 110 -32.09 17.45 5.46
C SER A 110 -30.97 17.93 4.55
N PHE A 111 -29.83 17.24 4.52
CA PHE A 111 -28.69 17.67 3.71
C PHE A 111 -28.99 17.59 2.21
N ARG A 112 -28.71 18.69 1.50
CA ARG A 112 -28.91 18.81 0.05
C ARG A 112 -27.85 19.69 -0.59
N TYR A 113 -27.53 19.37 -1.83
CA TYR A 113 -26.71 20.17 -2.72
C TYR A 113 -27.58 21.03 -3.64
N TYR A 114 -27.05 22.18 -4.03
CA TYR A 114 -27.55 23.00 -5.12
C TYR A 114 -26.37 23.39 -6.00
N TYR A 115 -26.61 23.47 -7.30
CA TYR A 115 -25.63 23.99 -8.22
C TYR A 115 -26.20 25.15 -9.03
N ARG A 116 -25.34 26.09 -9.40
CA ARG A 116 -25.66 27.20 -10.31
C ARG A 116 -24.63 27.27 -11.41
N PHE A 117 -25.09 27.63 -12.61
CA PHE A 117 -24.22 27.91 -13.73
C PHE A 117 -24.04 29.40 -13.90
N TYR A 118 -22.84 29.81 -14.29
CA TYR A 118 -22.47 31.20 -14.52
C TYR A 118 -21.93 31.39 -15.94
N SER A 119 -22.38 32.46 -16.58
CA SER A 119 -21.79 32.98 -17.81
C SER A 119 -20.99 34.22 -17.44
N GLY A 120 -19.69 34.05 -17.18
CA GLY A 120 -18.87 35.10 -16.56
C GLY A 120 -19.33 35.36 -15.13
N ARG A 121 -19.89 36.55 -14.85
CA ARG A 121 -20.39 36.93 -13.50
C ARG A 121 -21.89 36.78 -13.31
N GLN A 122 -22.62 36.42 -14.37
CA GLN A 122 -24.08 36.34 -14.32
C GLN A 122 -24.52 34.90 -14.12
N VAL A 123 -25.37 34.67 -13.12
CA VAL A 123 -26.10 33.42 -12.95
C VAL A 123 -26.98 33.21 -14.19
N VAL A 124 -26.90 32.03 -14.79
CA VAL A 124 -27.74 31.63 -15.90
C VAL A 124 -28.62 30.45 -15.51
N HIS A 125 -29.89 30.53 -15.87
CA HIS A 125 -30.79 29.40 -15.75
C HIS A 125 -30.73 28.56 -17.02
N LEU A 126 -30.46 27.28 -16.85
CA LEU A 126 -30.34 26.33 -17.95
C LEU A 126 -31.34 25.20 -17.71
N GLU A 127 -32.03 24.80 -18.77
CA GLU A 127 -32.72 23.51 -18.77
C GLU A 127 -31.68 22.43 -19.02
N ARG A 128 -31.72 21.32 -18.28
CA ARG A 128 -30.79 20.19 -18.43
C ARG A 128 -31.52 18.95 -18.94
N GLN A 129 -30.89 18.24 -19.87
CA GLN A 129 -31.31 16.91 -20.29
C GLN A 129 -30.07 16.04 -20.54
N GLY A 130 -29.76 15.19 -19.57
CA GLY A 130 -28.52 14.41 -19.57
C GLY A 130 -27.28 15.28 -19.56
N CYS A 131 -26.36 15.01 -20.48
CA CYS A 131 -25.13 15.79 -20.68
C CYS A 131 -25.34 17.07 -21.51
N PHE A 132 -26.57 17.43 -21.87
CA PHE A 132 -26.88 18.66 -22.59
C PHE A 132 -27.59 19.68 -21.71
N VAL A 133 -27.30 20.95 -21.96
CA VAL A 133 -27.96 22.10 -21.33
C VAL A 133 -28.45 23.07 -22.40
N ARG A 134 -29.63 23.68 -22.18
CA ARG A 134 -30.26 24.60 -23.11
C ARG A 134 -30.41 25.98 -22.51
N ARG A 135 -29.94 27.00 -23.23
CA ARG A 135 -30.12 28.43 -22.92
C ARG A 135 -30.88 29.10 -24.06
N GLY A 136 -32.17 29.37 -23.85
CA GLY A 136 -33.04 29.87 -24.92
C GLY A 136 -33.16 28.84 -26.05
N THR A 137 -32.69 29.19 -27.26
CA THR A 137 -32.70 28.30 -28.43
C THR A 137 -31.39 27.52 -28.61
N THR A 138 -30.34 27.85 -27.87
CA THR A 138 -29.01 27.25 -28.05
C THR A 138 -28.82 26.10 -27.09
N ILE A 139 -28.34 24.97 -27.62
CA ILE A 139 -27.98 23.78 -26.86
C ILE A 139 -26.46 23.73 -26.74
N TYR A 140 -25.99 23.37 -25.54
CA TYR A 140 -24.59 23.16 -25.24
C TYR A 140 -24.39 21.77 -24.65
N GLN A 141 -23.19 21.23 -24.82
CA GLN A 141 -22.76 19.96 -24.24
C GLN A 141 -21.89 20.22 -23.00
N LEU A 142 -22.19 19.55 -21.90
CA LEU A 142 -21.33 19.51 -20.72
C LEU A 142 -20.18 18.53 -20.97
N ASP A 143 -18.97 18.89 -20.53
CA ASP A 143 -17.85 17.95 -20.49
C ASP A 143 -18.14 16.81 -19.49
N LEU A 144 -17.36 15.72 -19.60
CA LEU A 144 -17.56 14.52 -18.79
C LEU A 144 -17.50 14.82 -17.29
N GLN A 145 -16.58 15.68 -16.84
CA GLN A 145 -16.41 15.96 -15.42
C GLN A 145 -17.58 16.79 -14.88
N THR A 146 -17.99 17.85 -15.60
CA THR A 146 -19.15 18.66 -15.22
C THR A 146 -20.45 17.85 -15.24
N PHE A 147 -20.63 16.99 -16.25
CA PHE A 147 -21.79 16.08 -16.29
C PHE A 147 -21.79 15.09 -15.12
N SER A 148 -20.64 14.46 -14.84
CA SER A 148 -20.50 13.51 -13.73
C SER A 148 -20.81 14.17 -12.39
N LEU A 149 -20.36 15.41 -12.18
CA LEU A 149 -20.66 16.19 -10.98
C LEU A 149 -22.16 16.42 -10.79
N VAL A 150 -22.84 16.92 -11.82
CA VAL A 150 -24.27 17.24 -11.73
C VAL A 150 -25.10 15.97 -11.54
N GLU A 151 -24.74 14.87 -12.20
CA GLU A 151 -25.38 13.57 -11.98
C GLU A 151 -25.14 13.05 -10.56
N ALA A 152 -23.92 13.19 -10.01
CA ALA A 152 -23.63 12.81 -8.63
C ALA A 152 -24.47 13.62 -7.64
N ILE A 153 -24.62 14.93 -7.86
CA ILE A 153 -25.47 15.82 -7.06
C ILE A 153 -26.94 15.41 -7.14
N ASP A 154 -27.48 15.19 -8.34
CA ASP A 154 -28.89 14.83 -8.53
C ASP A 154 -29.18 13.44 -7.95
N SER A 155 -28.29 12.48 -8.17
CA SER A 155 -28.33 11.15 -7.57
C SER A 155 -28.37 11.24 -6.05
N PHE A 156 -27.46 12.01 -5.43
CA PHE A 156 -27.45 12.23 -4.00
C PHE A 156 -28.75 12.87 -3.49
N ASN A 157 -29.22 13.92 -4.17
CA ASN A 157 -30.42 14.64 -3.77
C ASN A 157 -31.69 13.79 -3.83
N SER A 158 -31.72 12.79 -4.73
CA SER A 158 -32.81 11.82 -4.89
C SER A 158 -32.83 10.72 -3.83
N LEU A 159 -31.76 10.56 -3.04
CA LEU A 159 -31.67 9.52 -2.02
C LEU A 159 -32.77 9.67 -0.95
N PRO A 160 -33.35 8.56 -0.46
CA PRO A 160 -34.24 8.58 0.69
C PRO A 160 -33.57 9.18 1.93
N PRO A 161 -34.32 9.84 2.84
CA PRO A 161 -33.80 10.43 4.08
C PRO A 161 -32.90 9.50 4.90
N GLN A 162 -33.24 8.21 4.98
CA GLN A 162 -32.49 7.20 5.74
C GLN A 162 -31.10 6.95 5.13
N LYS A 163 -31.01 6.93 3.80
CA LYS A 163 -29.73 6.76 3.10
C LYS A 163 -28.86 8.01 3.18
N LYS A 164 -29.45 9.21 3.24
CA LYS A 164 -28.71 10.46 3.48
C LYS A 164 -28.12 10.55 4.89
N ALA A 165 -28.72 9.86 5.85
CA ALA A 165 -28.20 9.73 7.20
C ALA A 165 -27.26 8.53 7.41
N SER A 166 -26.77 7.92 6.32
CA SER A 166 -25.90 6.75 6.38
C SER A 166 -24.45 7.07 6.02
N ARG A 167 -23.56 6.13 6.30
CA ARG A 167 -22.17 6.14 5.86
C ARG A 167 -22.02 6.41 4.35
N GLU A 168 -22.87 5.81 3.53
CA GLU A 168 -22.83 5.96 2.06
C GLU A 168 -22.94 7.43 1.65
N ALA A 169 -23.69 8.24 2.41
CA ALA A 169 -23.84 9.66 2.12
C ALA A 169 -22.51 10.42 2.20
N PHE A 170 -21.62 10.03 3.12
CA PHE A 170 -20.30 10.64 3.23
C PHE A 170 -19.36 10.23 2.11
N VAL A 171 -19.45 8.99 1.64
CA VAL A 171 -18.68 8.53 0.47
C VAL A 171 -19.11 9.33 -0.77
N ARG A 172 -20.42 9.50 -0.97
CA ARG A 172 -20.95 10.36 -2.05
C ARG A 172 -20.57 11.83 -1.87
N PHE A 173 -20.48 12.31 -0.64
CA PHE A 173 -19.98 13.66 -0.36
C PHE A 173 -18.54 13.84 -0.84
N ALA A 174 -17.65 12.88 -0.54
CA ALA A 174 -16.28 12.90 -1.00
C ALA A 174 -16.21 12.89 -2.53
N GLU A 175 -16.98 12.02 -3.18
CA GLU A 175 -17.09 11.95 -4.65
C GLU A 175 -17.53 13.28 -5.27
N VAL A 176 -18.59 13.90 -4.75
CA VAL A 176 -19.05 15.22 -5.23
C VAL A 176 -17.96 16.26 -5.03
N LYS A 177 -17.29 16.29 -3.87
CA LYS A 177 -16.24 17.25 -3.59
C LYS A 177 -15.05 17.09 -4.54
N ASP A 178 -14.57 15.87 -4.77
CA ASP A 178 -13.46 15.58 -5.67
C ASP A 178 -13.79 15.99 -7.11
N LEU A 179 -15.00 15.70 -7.60
CA LEU A 179 -15.47 16.14 -8.91
C LEU A 179 -15.55 17.67 -9.01
N SER A 180 -15.97 18.33 -7.93
CA SER A 180 -16.08 19.79 -7.86
C SER A 180 -14.72 20.47 -7.94
N GLU A 181 -13.74 19.96 -7.18
CA GLU A 181 -12.37 20.46 -7.20
C GLU A 181 -11.71 20.17 -8.56
N GLY A 182 -11.99 19.01 -9.17
CA GLY A 182 -11.48 18.62 -10.48
C GLY A 182 -11.85 19.57 -11.62
N ILE A 183 -13.07 20.13 -11.61
CA ILE A 183 -13.51 21.13 -12.60
C ILE A 183 -13.25 22.58 -12.18
N GLY A 184 -12.69 22.80 -10.99
CA GLY A 184 -12.52 24.14 -10.42
C GLY A 184 -13.84 24.84 -10.10
N ALA A 185 -14.85 24.09 -9.67
CA ALA A 185 -16.13 24.65 -9.25
C ALA A 185 -15.96 25.56 -8.02
N GLN A 186 -16.78 26.61 -7.94
CA GLN A 186 -16.83 27.46 -6.75
C GLN A 186 -17.61 26.75 -5.65
N LEU A 187 -16.94 26.46 -4.53
CA LEU A 187 -17.53 25.80 -3.37
C LEU A 187 -17.94 26.83 -2.32
N ASP A 188 -19.06 26.57 -1.65
CA ASP A 188 -19.41 27.32 -0.44
C ASP A 188 -18.37 27.14 0.69
N ALA A 189 -18.44 28.01 1.69
CA ALA A 189 -17.50 27.99 2.82
C ALA A 189 -17.58 26.71 3.66
N PHE A 190 -18.71 26.00 3.62
CA PHE A 190 -18.92 24.78 4.38
C PHE A 190 -18.23 23.59 3.72
N LEU A 191 -18.54 23.33 2.45
CA LEU A 191 -17.89 22.35 1.57
C LEU A 191 -16.37 22.54 1.51
N GLY A 192 -15.92 23.79 1.40
CA GLY A 192 -14.49 24.11 1.38
C GLY A 192 -13.76 23.68 2.66
N ARG A 193 -14.44 23.68 3.81
CA ARG A 193 -13.85 23.38 5.13
C ARG A 193 -14.08 21.96 5.63
N GLU A 194 -14.99 21.22 5.02
CA GLU A 194 -15.28 19.82 5.35
C GLU A 194 -14.43 18.89 4.52
N ARG A 195 -13.71 17.97 5.16
CA ARG A 195 -12.89 16.97 4.50
C ARG A 195 -13.34 15.59 4.93
N VAL A 196 -13.72 14.76 3.97
CA VAL A 196 -14.09 13.37 4.22
C VAL A 196 -12.92 12.47 3.84
N ILE A 197 -12.54 11.57 4.75
CA ILE A 197 -11.48 10.59 4.55
C ILE A 197 -12.13 9.22 4.62
N VAL A 198 -12.04 8.49 3.50
CA VAL A 198 -12.42 7.08 3.42
C VAL A 198 -11.11 6.29 3.31
N PRO A 199 -10.51 5.83 4.41
CA PRO A 199 -9.26 5.11 4.35
C PRO A 199 -9.44 3.79 3.59
N SER A 200 -8.39 3.28 2.96
CA SER A 200 -8.35 1.89 2.47
C SER A 200 -7.77 0.94 3.51
N LYS A 201 -6.87 1.44 4.36
CA LYS A 201 -6.25 0.72 5.47
C LYS A 201 -6.16 1.60 6.71
N VAL A 202 -6.14 0.97 7.88
CA VAL A 202 -5.90 1.62 9.16
C VAL A 202 -4.49 1.29 9.62
N GLY A 203 -3.67 2.31 9.86
CA GLY A 203 -2.35 2.15 10.46
C GLY A 203 -2.44 1.76 11.93
N LEU A 204 -1.50 0.95 12.40
CA LEU A 204 -1.34 0.60 13.81
C LEU A 204 -0.27 1.50 14.45
N ASP A 205 -0.60 2.12 15.57
CA ASP A 205 0.37 2.75 16.46
C ASP A 205 0.18 2.29 17.91
N LEU A 206 1.12 2.65 18.78
CA LEU A 206 1.23 2.19 20.16
C LEU A 206 1.36 3.37 21.12
N ILE A 207 0.64 3.30 22.24
CA ILE A 207 0.84 4.17 23.40
C ILE A 207 1.41 3.33 24.54
N VAL A 208 2.44 3.84 25.19
CA VAL A 208 2.99 3.27 26.42
C VAL A 208 2.41 4.04 27.60
N GLU A 209 1.80 3.32 28.53
CA GLU A 209 1.18 3.87 29.73
C GLU A 209 2.04 3.61 30.97
N ASP A 210 1.61 4.20 32.09
CA ASP A 210 2.24 4.01 33.39
C ASP A 210 2.29 2.52 33.79
N GLY A 211 3.45 2.09 34.30
CA GLY A 211 3.72 0.69 34.62
C GLY A 211 4.12 -0.17 33.41
N GLY A 212 4.45 0.45 32.27
CA GLY A 212 4.97 -0.24 31.09
C GLY A 212 3.88 -0.98 30.29
N ARG A 213 2.61 -0.64 30.51
CA ARG A 213 1.49 -1.18 29.74
C ARG A 213 1.46 -0.58 28.34
N ILE A 214 0.84 -1.29 27.41
CA ILE A 214 0.68 -0.80 26.04
C ILE A 214 -0.78 -0.82 25.60
N THR A 215 -1.13 0.13 24.75
CA THR A 215 -2.44 0.22 24.10
C THR A 215 -2.25 0.47 22.62
N PHE A 216 -2.89 -0.33 21.77
CA PHE A 216 -2.96 -0.07 20.34
C PHE A 216 -3.92 1.07 20.03
N VAL A 217 -3.49 1.97 19.15
CA VAL A 217 -4.29 3.10 18.66
C VAL A 217 -4.26 3.17 17.14
N PRO A 218 -5.37 3.59 16.50
CA PRO A 218 -5.43 3.71 15.05
C PRO A 218 -4.69 4.95 14.58
N LYS A 219 -3.98 4.81 13.47
CA LYS A 219 -3.38 5.91 12.70
C LYS A 219 -4.01 5.93 11.32
N ILE A 220 -4.54 7.08 10.92
CA ILE A 220 -5.28 7.21 9.66
C ILE A 220 -4.63 8.32 8.84
N ASP A 221 -4.21 7.98 7.62
CA ASP A 221 -3.49 8.91 6.77
C ASP A 221 -4.34 10.13 6.45
N GLY A 222 -3.78 11.29 6.78
CA GLY A 222 -4.42 12.58 6.57
C GLY A 222 -5.45 13.00 7.61
N ALA A 223 -5.77 12.15 8.59
CA ALA A 223 -6.55 12.54 9.77
C ALA A 223 -5.63 13.09 10.87
N PRO A 224 -6.07 14.06 11.69
CA PRO A 224 -5.28 14.54 12.83
C PRO A 224 -5.05 13.42 13.85
N GLU A 225 -3.80 13.02 14.06
CA GLU A 225 -3.45 11.84 14.87
C GLU A 225 -3.96 11.96 16.32
N GLU A 226 -3.68 13.07 17.00
CA GLU A 226 -4.07 13.26 18.39
C GLU A 226 -5.60 13.24 18.56
N LYS A 227 -6.35 13.92 17.68
CA LYS A 227 -7.82 13.94 17.75
C LYS A 227 -8.42 12.57 17.44
N MET A 228 -7.85 11.83 16.50
CA MET A 228 -8.29 10.47 16.20
C MET A 228 -8.02 9.54 17.40
N ARG A 229 -6.87 9.66 18.06
CA ARG A 229 -6.54 8.90 19.28
C ARG A 229 -7.50 9.23 20.41
N GLU A 230 -7.73 10.52 20.69
CA GLU A 230 -8.68 10.99 21.71
C GLU A 230 -10.08 10.42 21.46
N ALA A 231 -10.59 10.55 20.22
CA ALA A 231 -11.92 10.05 19.86
C ALA A 231 -12.03 8.53 19.96
N PHE A 232 -10.98 7.79 19.57
CA PHE A 232 -10.94 6.34 19.69
C PHE A 232 -10.93 5.87 21.15
N LEU A 233 -10.16 6.53 22.01
CA LEU A 233 -10.04 6.16 23.43
C LEU A 233 -11.25 6.58 24.27
N ALA A 234 -11.98 7.61 23.85
CA ALA A 234 -13.15 8.13 24.57
C ALA A 234 -14.38 7.21 24.50
N SER A 235 -14.46 6.32 23.52
CA SER A 235 -15.58 5.39 23.31
C SER A 235 -15.12 3.94 23.39
N ASP A 236 -15.99 3.11 23.97
CA ASP A 236 -15.86 1.64 23.94
C ASP A 236 -16.49 1.03 22.69
N ASP A 237 -17.33 1.79 21.98
CA ASP A 237 -17.91 1.39 20.70
C ASP A 237 -17.17 2.05 19.53
N VAL A 238 -17.11 1.32 18.41
CA VAL A 238 -16.51 1.81 17.16
C VAL A 238 -17.58 2.39 16.24
N ASP A 239 -17.54 3.72 16.14
CA ASP A 239 -18.41 4.49 15.27
C ASP A 239 -18.09 4.27 13.79
N GLU A 240 -19.11 4.41 12.95
CA GLU A 240 -18.94 4.36 11.48
C GLU A 240 -18.30 5.64 10.94
N VAL A 241 -18.53 6.76 11.63
CA VAL A 241 -18.04 8.08 11.21
C VAL A 241 -17.49 8.84 12.42
N TYR A 242 -16.18 9.07 12.42
CA TYR A 242 -15.51 9.93 13.41
C TYR A 242 -15.47 11.36 12.91
N SER A 243 -16.05 12.29 13.67
CA SER A 243 -15.99 13.73 13.37
C SER A 243 -14.88 14.38 14.20
N LEU A 244 -13.80 14.80 13.53
CA LEU A 244 -12.61 15.39 14.13
C LEU A 244 -12.51 16.86 13.73
N ASP A 245 -12.09 17.71 14.66
CA ASP A 245 -11.78 19.11 14.34
C ASP A 245 -10.41 19.18 13.66
N ASP A 246 -10.30 19.95 12.57
CA ASP A 246 -9.04 20.22 11.90
C ASP A 246 -8.29 21.37 12.57
N GLU A 247 -6.95 21.33 12.54
CA GLU A 247 -6.11 22.37 13.15
C GLU A 247 -6.33 23.77 12.52
N LYS A 248 -6.85 23.80 11.29
CA LYS A 248 -7.15 25.03 10.54
C LYS A 248 -8.60 25.51 10.72
N GLY A 249 -9.35 24.95 11.67
CA GLY A 249 -10.75 25.32 11.93
C GLY A 249 -11.76 24.73 10.94
N GLY A 250 -11.36 23.71 10.18
CA GLY A 250 -12.23 22.86 9.38
C GLY A 250 -12.71 21.64 10.15
N ARG A 251 -13.43 20.73 9.49
CA ARG A 251 -13.81 19.42 10.03
C ARG A 251 -13.28 18.30 9.16
N VAL A 252 -12.73 17.28 9.79
CA VAL A 252 -12.30 16.03 9.16
C VAL A 252 -13.24 14.91 9.59
N ARG A 253 -13.92 14.28 8.64
CA ARG A 253 -14.80 13.14 8.88
C ARG A 253 -14.13 11.88 8.37
N VAL A 254 -13.81 10.96 9.29
CA VAL A 254 -13.23 9.67 8.93
C VAL A 254 -14.34 8.63 8.86
N VAL A 255 -14.49 7.99 7.71
CA VAL A 255 -15.63 7.13 7.38
C VAL A 255 -15.15 5.70 7.18
N LEU A 256 -15.46 4.81 8.12
CA LEU A 256 -14.89 3.47 8.18
C LEU A 256 -15.83 2.39 7.64
N ASP A 257 -15.28 1.39 6.96
CA ASP A 257 -16.03 0.19 6.59
C ASP A 257 -16.08 -0.85 7.70
N GLU A 258 -16.89 -1.90 7.52
CA GLU A 258 -17.04 -2.92 8.55
C GLU A 258 -15.72 -3.67 8.83
N THR A 259 -14.88 -3.85 7.81
CA THR A 259 -13.57 -4.48 7.97
C THR A 259 -12.66 -3.63 8.86
N GLN A 260 -12.61 -2.32 8.63
CA GLN A 260 -11.84 -1.34 9.38
C GLN A 260 -12.42 -1.14 10.78
N ARG A 261 -13.74 -1.17 10.94
CA ARG A 261 -14.39 -1.16 12.25
C ARG A 261 -13.99 -2.38 13.06
N GLU A 262 -13.94 -3.55 12.43
CA GLU A 262 -13.48 -4.77 13.11
C GLU A 262 -11.98 -4.68 13.48
N VAL A 263 -11.15 -4.04 12.67
CA VAL A 263 -9.76 -3.70 13.04
C VAL A 263 -9.74 -2.84 14.31
N LEU A 264 -10.52 -1.77 14.36
CA LEU A 264 -10.59 -0.90 15.54
C LEU A 264 -11.13 -1.64 16.77
N ARG A 265 -12.15 -2.49 16.63
CA ARG A 265 -12.68 -3.32 17.72
C ARG A 265 -11.62 -4.28 18.26
N ARG A 266 -10.76 -4.83 17.39
CA ARG A 266 -9.63 -5.66 17.80
C ARG A 266 -8.56 -4.86 18.51
N MET A 267 -8.27 -3.64 18.07
CA MET A 267 -7.39 -2.71 18.82
C MET A 267 -7.96 -2.42 20.22
N GLN A 268 -9.28 -2.23 20.36
CA GLN A 268 -9.92 -2.02 21.67
C GLN A 268 -9.79 -3.22 22.62
N ARG A 269 -9.80 -4.45 22.10
CA ARG A 269 -9.58 -5.68 22.92
C ARG A 269 -8.15 -5.77 23.47
N VAL A 270 -7.21 -5.06 22.85
CA VAL A 270 -5.77 -5.08 23.14
C VAL A 270 -5.35 -3.75 23.79
N ARG A 271 -6.18 -3.25 24.71
CA ARG A 271 -5.91 -2.07 25.55
C ARG A 271 -5.25 -2.49 26.86
N HIS A 272 -4.37 -1.64 27.39
CA HIS A 272 -3.75 -1.78 28.71
C HIS A 272 -2.99 -3.10 28.93
N LEU A 273 -2.39 -3.68 27.88
CA LEU A 273 -1.69 -4.95 27.99
C LEU A 273 -0.41 -4.85 28.82
N ALA A 274 -0.16 -5.87 29.65
CA ALA A 274 1.02 -5.98 30.49
C ALA A 274 1.66 -7.37 30.40
N GLY A 275 2.91 -7.50 30.87
CA GLY A 275 3.55 -8.80 31.09
C GLY A 275 3.67 -9.69 29.83
N VAL A 276 3.25 -10.95 29.96
CA VAL A 276 3.38 -11.98 28.90
C VAL A 276 2.54 -11.65 27.67
N GLU A 277 1.30 -11.17 27.86
CA GLU A 277 0.39 -10.84 26.76
C GLU A 277 0.95 -9.70 25.89
N LYS A 278 1.56 -8.68 26.53
CA LYS A 278 2.29 -7.61 25.84
C LYS A 278 3.42 -8.19 24.97
N ALA A 279 4.22 -9.09 25.52
CA ALA A 279 5.36 -9.68 24.82
C ALA A 279 4.92 -10.54 23.61
N GLU A 280 3.82 -11.29 23.75
CA GLU A 280 3.26 -12.10 22.66
C GLU A 280 2.71 -11.24 21.51
N VAL A 281 1.94 -10.19 21.85
CA VAL A 281 1.33 -9.29 20.87
C VAL A 281 2.36 -8.42 20.15
N LEU A 282 3.43 -8.01 20.84
CA LEU A 282 4.53 -7.29 20.20
C LEU A 282 5.39 -8.19 19.30
N ARG A 283 5.50 -9.49 19.62
CA ARG A 283 6.24 -10.45 18.81
C ARG A 283 5.52 -10.76 17.50
N ASP A 284 4.20 -10.89 17.55
CA ASP A 284 3.36 -11.10 16.38
C ASP A 284 2.08 -10.26 16.44
N PRO A 285 2.15 -8.98 16.03
CA PRO A 285 0.97 -8.13 16.01
C PRO A 285 -0.09 -8.60 15.00
N HIS A 286 0.31 -9.36 13.96
CA HIS A 286 -0.61 -9.77 12.90
C HIS A 286 -1.67 -10.72 13.41
N ARG A 287 -1.32 -11.55 14.40
CA ARG A 287 -2.23 -12.49 15.07
C ARG A 287 -3.46 -11.81 15.68
N VAL A 288 -3.34 -10.58 16.15
CA VAL A 288 -4.49 -9.80 16.67
C VAL A 288 -5.49 -9.50 15.55
N PHE A 289 -5.00 -9.36 14.32
CA PHE A 289 -5.75 -8.96 13.14
C PHE A 289 -6.07 -10.12 12.19
N ASP A 290 -5.99 -11.39 12.66
CA ASP A 290 -6.34 -12.57 11.87
C ASP A 290 -7.72 -12.45 11.19
N GLY A 291 -7.75 -12.49 9.86
CA GLY A 291 -8.97 -12.32 9.05
C GLY A 291 -9.28 -10.87 8.63
N VAL A 292 -8.59 -9.88 9.19
CA VAL A 292 -8.67 -8.46 8.77
C VAL A 292 -7.29 -7.83 8.50
N ALA A 293 -6.22 -8.62 8.50
CA ALA A 293 -4.84 -8.14 8.32
C ALA A 293 -4.63 -7.32 7.03
N GLY A 294 -5.38 -7.60 5.96
CA GLY A 294 -5.33 -6.84 4.71
C GLY A 294 -5.80 -5.37 4.84
N ALA A 295 -6.61 -5.06 5.85
CA ALA A 295 -7.14 -3.73 6.14
C ALA A 295 -6.29 -2.96 7.18
N VAL A 296 -5.18 -3.54 7.65
CA VAL A 296 -4.27 -2.91 8.62
C VAL A 296 -2.91 -2.67 7.99
N ASP A 297 -2.32 -1.49 8.22
CA ASP A 297 -0.92 -1.24 7.92
C ASP A 297 -0.10 -1.31 9.22
N ILE A 298 0.57 -2.43 9.44
CA ILE A 298 1.36 -2.69 10.64
C ILE A 298 2.79 -2.23 10.36
N LYS A 299 3.00 -0.91 10.41
CA LYS A 299 4.32 -0.27 10.36
C LYS A 299 4.58 0.39 11.70
N LEU A 300 5.07 -0.41 12.64
CA LEU A 300 5.57 0.10 13.91
C LEU A 300 6.81 0.95 13.62
N GLY A 301 6.65 2.28 13.64
CA GLY A 301 7.73 3.21 13.34
C GLY A 301 8.88 3.13 14.36
N PRO A 302 10.09 3.64 14.05
CA PRO A 302 11.29 3.52 14.88
C PRO A 302 11.27 4.35 16.19
N ARG A 303 10.11 4.81 16.64
CA ARG A 303 9.97 5.70 17.80
C ARG A 303 9.22 5.01 18.93
N VAL A 304 9.86 4.04 19.55
CA VAL A 304 9.53 3.65 20.92
C VAL A 304 10.17 4.70 21.85
N ARG A 305 9.38 5.68 22.31
CA ARG A 305 9.80 6.65 23.34
C ARG A 305 9.67 6.00 24.72
N GLY A 306 10.59 5.10 25.08
CA GLY A 306 10.62 4.50 26.42
C GLY A 306 11.86 3.63 26.61
N VAL A 307 12.53 3.79 27.75
CA VAL A 307 13.88 3.28 28.05
C VAL A 307 13.90 1.75 28.09
N GLY A 308 14.60 1.15 27.13
CA GLY A 308 14.96 -0.27 27.12
C GLY A 308 15.04 -0.80 25.70
N ASP A 309 16.23 -1.24 25.30
CA ASP A 309 16.46 -1.85 23.99
C ASP A 309 15.87 -3.28 23.98
N PHE A 310 15.02 -3.62 23.01
CA PHE A 310 14.27 -4.88 23.02
C PHE A 310 14.67 -5.79 21.86
N PRO A 311 15.54 -6.78 22.08
CA PRO A 311 15.87 -7.76 21.06
C PRO A 311 14.78 -8.82 20.91
N PHE A 312 14.40 -9.08 19.67
CA PHE A 312 13.43 -10.10 19.26
C PHE A 312 13.94 -11.52 19.50
N VAL A 313 15.25 -11.73 19.35
CA VAL A 313 15.90 -13.02 19.56
C VAL A 313 17.21 -12.81 20.32
N ALA A 314 17.41 -13.57 21.40
CA ALA A 314 18.66 -13.59 22.15
C ALA A 314 19.26 -15.00 22.13
N HIS A 315 20.50 -15.12 21.68
CA HIS A 315 21.25 -16.38 21.66
C HIS A 315 22.57 -16.28 22.42
N PRO A 316 22.79 -17.07 23.49
CA PRO A 316 24.05 -17.06 24.20
C PRO A 316 25.18 -17.67 23.35
N TYR A 317 26.37 -17.09 23.43
CA TYR A 317 27.57 -17.58 22.76
C TYR A 317 28.79 -17.57 23.68
N LEU A 318 29.75 -18.44 23.36
CA LEU A 318 31.08 -18.50 24.01
C LEU A 318 32.15 -18.35 22.93
N GLN A 319 32.89 -17.25 22.98
CA GLN A 319 34.03 -17.00 22.10
C GLN A 319 35.29 -17.58 22.74
N ARG A 320 35.86 -18.61 22.12
CA ARG A 320 37.16 -19.14 22.53
C ARG A 320 38.23 -18.15 22.08
N SER A 321 39.08 -17.70 23.00
CA SER A 321 40.31 -16.97 22.63
C SER A 321 41.10 -17.82 21.63
N SER A 322 41.42 -17.24 20.49
CA SER A 322 42.15 -17.86 19.39
C SER A 322 43.45 -18.49 19.87
N THR A 323 43.57 -19.81 19.80
CA THR A 323 44.84 -20.41 19.36
C THR A 323 44.70 -20.54 17.85
N GLY A 324 45.28 -19.58 17.11
CA GLY A 324 45.32 -19.64 15.66
C GLY A 324 46.08 -20.88 15.18
N ILE A 325 45.72 -21.40 14.01
CA ILE A 325 46.43 -22.51 13.34
C ILE A 325 47.80 -22.05 12.76
N PHE A 326 48.16 -20.78 12.95
CA PHE A 326 49.43 -20.17 12.54
C PHE A 326 49.96 -19.21 13.60
N GLU A 327 50.49 -19.73 14.71
CA GLU A 327 51.36 -18.94 15.60
C GLU A 327 52.66 -19.71 15.86
N ASP A 328 53.75 -19.10 15.40
CA ASP A 328 55.12 -19.54 15.58
C ASP A 328 55.49 -19.67 17.07
N ALA A 329 56.27 -20.70 17.37
CA ALA A 329 56.57 -21.21 18.71
C ALA A 329 57.46 -20.31 19.60
N GLU A 330 57.53 -19.00 19.37
CA GLU A 330 58.44 -18.11 20.10
C GLU A 330 57.79 -16.77 20.50
N ASN A 331 56.73 -16.81 21.31
CA ASN A 331 56.46 -15.76 22.32
C ASN A 331 55.29 -16.13 23.24
N ILE A 332 55.55 -16.90 24.30
CA ILE A 332 54.61 -17.03 25.42
C ILE A 332 55.19 -16.27 26.60
N ARG A 333 54.85 -14.99 26.70
CA ARG A 333 54.81 -14.26 27.97
C ARG A 333 53.52 -13.44 28.07
N GLY A 334 52.50 -14.09 28.62
CA GLY A 334 51.58 -13.48 29.56
C GLY A 334 50.49 -12.57 29.00
N GLU A 335 49.48 -13.13 28.34
CA GLU A 335 48.12 -12.60 28.43
C GLU A 335 47.17 -13.73 28.85
N ARG A 336 46.57 -13.58 30.04
CA ARG A 336 45.50 -14.48 30.50
C ARG A 336 44.40 -14.48 29.44
N ALA A 337 44.04 -15.67 28.93
CA ALA A 337 42.88 -15.86 28.06
C ALA A 337 41.66 -15.12 28.64
N ARG A 338 41.24 -14.02 28.01
CA ARG A 338 40.07 -13.25 28.44
C ARG A 338 38.82 -14.08 28.19
N PHE A 339 38.00 -14.26 29.23
CA PHE A 339 36.69 -14.87 29.11
C PHE A 339 35.82 -13.98 28.21
N ALA A 340 35.37 -14.52 27.07
CA ALA A 340 34.48 -13.82 26.15
C ALA A 340 33.22 -14.68 25.94
N ALA A 341 32.15 -14.33 26.65
CA ALA A 341 30.82 -14.89 26.44
C ALA A 341 29.83 -13.74 26.36
N GLY A 342 28.72 -13.92 25.65
CA GLY A 342 27.70 -12.88 25.53
C GLY A 342 26.37 -13.40 25.02
N LEU A 343 25.42 -12.50 24.80
CA LEU A 343 24.14 -12.72 24.15
C LEU A 343 24.14 -11.99 22.80
N LYS A 344 23.93 -12.74 21.73
CA LYS A 344 23.61 -12.21 20.40
C LYS A 344 22.15 -11.80 20.38
N CYS A 345 21.91 -10.50 20.32
CA CYS A 345 20.62 -9.85 20.36
C CYS A 345 20.25 -9.39 18.95
N GLN A 346 19.18 -9.92 18.37
CA GLN A 346 18.69 -9.53 17.04
C GLN A 346 17.40 -8.73 17.17
N TYR A 347 17.31 -7.60 16.46
CA TYR A 347 16.19 -6.66 16.49
C TYR A 347 15.30 -6.77 15.23
N SER A 348 14.14 -6.12 15.23
CA SER A 348 13.15 -6.20 14.13
C SER A 348 13.63 -5.60 12.81
N ASP A 349 14.57 -4.67 12.86
CA ASP A 349 15.18 -4.05 11.68
C ASP A 349 16.32 -4.92 11.09
N GLY A 350 16.57 -6.10 11.67
CA GLY A 350 17.63 -7.02 11.26
C GLY A 350 18.99 -6.69 11.87
N THR A 351 19.11 -5.65 12.70
CA THR A 351 20.36 -5.35 13.41
C THR A 351 20.67 -6.43 14.44
N VAL A 352 21.96 -6.70 14.62
CA VAL A 352 22.47 -7.70 15.57
C VAL A 352 23.49 -7.02 16.47
N GLU A 353 23.35 -7.21 17.77
CA GLU A 353 24.24 -6.65 18.78
C GLU A 353 24.68 -7.71 19.78
N ASP A 354 25.96 -7.65 20.15
CA ASP A 354 26.60 -8.59 21.07
C ASP A 354 26.68 -7.98 22.47
N VAL A 355 25.98 -8.58 23.45
CA VAL A 355 25.96 -8.12 24.84
C VAL A 355 26.81 -9.04 25.69
N LEU A 356 27.95 -8.54 26.19
CA LEU A 356 28.96 -9.36 26.84
C LEU A 356 28.63 -9.66 28.30
N PHE A 357 28.92 -10.89 28.74
CA PHE A 357 28.98 -11.25 30.15
C PHE A 357 30.32 -10.85 30.75
N THR A 358 30.28 -10.07 31.82
CA THR A 358 31.46 -9.60 32.55
C THR A 358 32.25 -10.71 33.23
N SER A 359 31.61 -11.82 33.60
CA SER A 359 32.27 -12.94 34.26
C SER A 359 31.50 -14.26 34.11
N ARG A 360 32.16 -15.36 34.50
CA ARG A 360 31.53 -16.70 34.60
C ARG A 360 30.37 -16.71 35.59
N GLU A 361 30.50 -15.96 36.68
CA GLU A 361 29.44 -15.80 37.69
C GLU A 361 28.26 -15.01 37.13
N HIS A 362 28.52 -14.03 36.26
CA HIS A 362 27.47 -13.25 35.61
C HIS A 362 26.55 -14.09 34.71
N VAL A 363 27.09 -15.12 34.05
CA VAL A 363 26.28 -16.08 33.28
C VAL A 363 25.35 -16.88 34.19
N VAL A 364 25.85 -17.30 35.35
CA VAL A 364 25.09 -18.11 36.32
C VAL A 364 23.98 -17.28 36.96
N THR A 365 24.27 -16.02 37.35
CA THR A 365 23.27 -15.11 37.93
C THR A 365 22.19 -14.74 36.91
N PHE A 366 22.57 -14.47 35.65
CA PHE A 366 21.60 -14.20 34.58
C PHE A 366 20.69 -15.41 34.32
N ARG A 367 21.23 -16.63 34.28
CA ARG A 367 20.43 -17.86 34.14
C ARG A 367 19.45 -18.06 35.30
N GLN A 368 19.88 -17.78 36.53
CA GLN A 368 19.00 -17.85 37.71
C GLN A 368 17.88 -16.80 37.63
N ALA A 369 18.20 -15.56 37.23
CA ALA A 369 17.22 -14.50 37.01
C ALA A 369 16.21 -14.88 35.91
N ALA A 370 16.67 -15.45 34.78
CA ALA A 370 15.82 -15.95 33.71
C ALA A 370 14.88 -17.07 34.19
N THR A 371 15.41 -18.03 34.95
CA THR A 371 14.61 -19.12 35.53
C THR A 371 13.56 -18.60 36.51
N GLN A 372 13.93 -17.61 37.34
CA GLN A 372 13.01 -17.01 38.30
C GLN A 372 11.94 -16.17 37.61
N ALA A 373 12.30 -15.37 36.60
CA ALA A 373 11.33 -14.58 35.82
C ALA A 373 10.32 -15.46 35.08
N LYS A 374 10.73 -16.66 34.65
CA LYS A 374 9.79 -17.66 34.09
C LYS A 374 8.86 -18.24 35.15
N LYS A 375 9.37 -18.56 36.34
CA LYS A 375 8.56 -19.05 37.47
C LYS A 375 7.58 -18.01 38.00
N ASP A 376 8.00 -16.74 38.01
CA ASP A 376 7.21 -15.59 38.47
C ASP A 376 6.24 -15.08 37.39
N GLY A 377 6.20 -15.69 36.21
CA GLY A 377 5.32 -15.30 35.10
C GLY A 377 5.67 -13.96 34.45
N ARG A 378 6.87 -13.41 34.67
CA ARG A 378 7.31 -12.13 34.07
C ARG A 378 7.77 -12.29 32.62
N GLY A 379 8.19 -13.49 32.21
CA GLY A 379 8.50 -13.82 30.80
C GLY A 379 9.70 -13.10 30.16
N ALA A 380 10.28 -12.10 30.84
CA ALA A 380 11.44 -11.35 30.39
C ALA A 380 12.34 -10.93 31.57
N VAL A 381 13.62 -10.70 31.29
CA VAL A 381 14.64 -10.26 32.26
C VAL A 381 15.40 -9.06 31.71
N ASP A 382 15.62 -8.06 32.56
CA ASP A 382 16.50 -6.93 32.24
C ASP A 382 17.97 -7.36 32.31
N PHE A 383 18.73 -7.03 31.27
CA PHE A 383 20.16 -7.29 31.17
C PHE A 383 20.84 -6.11 30.47
N GLU A 384 21.70 -5.38 31.20
CA GLU A 384 22.45 -4.23 30.69
C GLU A 384 21.54 -3.18 29.99
N GLY A 385 20.34 -2.94 30.56
CA GLY A 385 19.35 -2.01 30.01
C GLY A 385 18.51 -2.58 28.85
N LYS A 386 18.56 -3.90 28.64
CA LYS A 386 17.84 -4.61 27.57
C LYS A 386 16.88 -5.63 28.13
N LEU A 387 15.67 -5.68 27.57
CA LEU A 387 14.64 -6.63 27.98
C LEU A 387 14.75 -7.91 27.18
N ILE A 388 15.34 -8.95 27.78
CA ILE A 388 15.55 -10.25 27.14
C ILE A 388 14.37 -11.19 27.41
N LEU A 389 13.73 -11.67 26.34
CA LEU A 389 12.65 -12.66 26.42
C LEU A 389 13.15 -14.02 26.91
N VAL A 390 12.48 -14.59 27.91
CA VAL A 390 12.81 -15.91 28.46
C VAL A 390 12.01 -17.00 27.74
N SER A 391 12.56 -17.54 26.67
CA SER A 391 12.03 -18.73 25.98
C SER A 391 12.63 -20.03 26.55
N ASP A 392 11.97 -21.17 26.30
CA ASP A 392 12.53 -22.49 26.63
C ASP A 392 13.86 -22.76 25.89
N ASP A 393 13.99 -22.25 24.67
CA ASP A 393 15.21 -22.41 23.88
C ASP A 393 16.34 -21.54 24.44
N LEU A 394 16.05 -20.31 24.91
CA LEU A 394 17.04 -19.48 25.61
C LEU A 394 17.51 -20.15 26.90
N LEU A 395 16.60 -20.68 27.71
CA LEU A 395 16.96 -21.38 28.95
C LEU A 395 17.83 -22.61 28.67
N ARG A 396 17.50 -23.40 27.65
CA ARG A 396 18.30 -24.56 27.23
C ARG A 396 19.70 -24.15 26.77
N ALA A 397 19.79 -23.08 25.98
CA ALA A 397 21.07 -22.55 25.51
C ALA A 397 21.92 -21.95 26.64
N LEU A 398 21.28 -21.31 27.65
CA LEU A 398 21.96 -20.83 28.86
C LEU A 398 22.45 -21.98 29.74
N ASP A 399 21.68 -23.07 29.87
CA ASP A 399 22.11 -24.27 30.60
C ASP A 399 23.35 -24.91 29.96
N GLU A 400 23.40 -24.99 28.63
CA GLU A 400 24.59 -25.44 27.89
C GLU A 400 25.78 -24.49 28.09
N LEU A 401 25.54 -23.18 28.11
CA LEU A 401 26.59 -22.19 28.36
C LEU A 401 27.16 -22.32 29.78
N VAL A 402 26.31 -22.45 30.80
CA VAL A 402 26.73 -22.64 32.20
C VAL A 402 27.54 -23.93 32.36
N ALA A 403 27.10 -25.04 31.76
CA ALA A 403 27.79 -26.33 31.81
C ALA A 403 29.19 -26.28 31.17
N ARG A 404 29.39 -25.44 30.15
CA ARG A 404 30.70 -25.25 29.48
C ARG A 404 31.64 -24.33 30.25
N VAL A 405 31.10 -23.44 31.09
CA VAL A 405 31.86 -22.38 31.77
C VAL A 405 32.20 -22.74 33.24
N THR A 406 31.45 -23.67 33.84
CA THR A 406 31.76 -24.23 35.17
C THR A 406 32.66 -25.46 35.07
N PRO A 407 33.80 -25.53 35.79
CA PRO A 407 34.64 -26.72 35.79
C PRO A 407 33.94 -27.84 36.58
N LEU A 408 33.64 -28.96 35.91
CA LEU A 408 33.25 -30.21 36.56
C LEU A 408 34.41 -30.67 37.46
N LYS A 409 34.18 -30.79 38.77
CA LYS A 409 34.99 -31.68 39.62
C LYS A 409 34.92 -33.06 38.99
N ALA A 410 36.06 -33.58 38.56
CA ALA A 410 36.18 -34.94 38.07
C ALA A 410 35.81 -35.90 39.21
N ASP A 411 34.64 -36.53 39.08
CA ASP A 411 34.47 -37.89 39.56
C ASP A 411 34.16 -38.76 38.34
N ALA A 412 34.90 -39.85 38.24
CA ALA A 412 35.00 -40.68 37.07
C ALA A 412 33.72 -41.49 36.84
N SER A 413 33.08 -41.30 35.69
CA SER A 413 32.40 -42.39 34.97
C SER A 413 31.98 -41.87 33.60
N ALA A 414 32.77 -42.23 32.60
CA ALA A 414 32.48 -42.00 31.19
C ALA A 414 31.22 -42.78 30.77
N LYS A 415 30.24 -42.07 30.21
CA LYS A 415 29.39 -42.59 29.13
C LYS A 415 29.29 -41.52 28.06
N THR A 416 30.02 -41.74 26.98
CA THR A 416 29.92 -40.98 25.73
C THR A 416 28.50 -41.13 25.18
N PRO A 417 27.71 -40.05 25.01
CA PRO A 417 26.54 -40.11 24.15
C PRO A 417 27.02 -40.00 22.70
N THR A 418 26.68 -40.99 21.90
CA THR A 418 26.84 -41.01 20.44
C THR A 418 26.36 -39.71 19.79
N PRO A 419 27.06 -39.19 18.76
CA PRO A 419 26.62 -37.99 18.06
C PRO A 419 25.31 -38.32 17.31
N ARG A 420 24.18 -37.79 17.79
CA ARG A 420 22.96 -37.76 16.98
C ARG A 420 23.17 -36.70 15.91
N GLN A 421 23.36 -37.16 14.67
CA GLN A 421 23.28 -36.32 13.48
C GLN A 421 21.84 -35.81 13.36
N TYR A 422 21.67 -34.50 13.44
CA TYR A 422 20.42 -33.85 13.05
C TYR A 422 20.55 -33.39 11.60
N LEU A 423 19.49 -33.62 10.83
CA LEU A 423 19.38 -33.15 9.46
C LEU A 423 19.12 -31.64 9.51
N LEU A 424 20.10 -30.84 9.07
CA LEU A 424 19.91 -29.40 8.87
C LEU A 424 19.03 -29.23 7.63
N ILE A 425 17.75 -28.90 7.83
CA ILE A 425 16.87 -28.47 6.75
C ILE A 425 17.11 -26.96 6.60
N TYR A 426 17.77 -26.58 5.51
CA TYR A 426 17.85 -25.19 5.08
C TYR A 426 16.48 -24.79 4.51
N THR A 427 15.76 -23.87 5.16
CA THR A 427 14.65 -23.15 4.52
C THR A 427 15.23 -22.02 3.68
N ASN A 428 15.64 -22.37 2.46
CA ASN A 428 16.08 -21.41 1.44
C ASN A 428 14.86 -20.72 0.81
N GLU A 429 14.15 -19.90 1.57
CA GLU A 429 13.05 -19.09 1.01
C GLU A 429 13.53 -17.72 0.49
N ASN A 430 14.80 -17.35 0.70
CA ASN A 430 15.35 -16.05 0.33
C ASN A 430 16.62 -16.06 -0.56
N GLU A 431 17.08 -17.22 -1.08
CA GLU A 431 18.21 -17.26 -2.01
C GLU A 431 17.86 -18.02 -3.31
N LEU A 432 17.95 -17.32 -4.44
CA LEU A 432 17.90 -17.89 -5.79
C LEU A 432 19.19 -18.69 -6.06
N GLU A 433 19.16 -20.00 -5.79
CA GLU A 433 20.25 -20.93 -6.13
C GLU A 433 20.29 -21.22 -7.63
N TYR A 434 21.01 -20.40 -8.40
CA TYR A 434 21.55 -20.82 -9.71
C TYR A 434 23.01 -21.28 -9.51
N PHE A 435 23.23 -22.58 -9.37
CA PHE A 435 24.57 -23.18 -9.37
C PHE A 435 24.84 -23.86 -10.72
N GLU A 436 25.78 -23.33 -11.48
CA GLU A 436 26.40 -24.04 -12.60
C GLU A 436 27.54 -24.91 -12.08
N GLU A 437 27.43 -26.23 -12.29
CA GLU A 437 28.54 -27.16 -12.12
C GLU A 437 29.71 -26.73 -13.02
N SER A 438 30.70 -26.08 -12.42
CA SER A 438 31.98 -25.87 -13.07
C SER A 438 32.82 -27.12 -12.86
N GLU A 439 33.00 -27.90 -13.93
CA GLU A 439 33.96 -29.00 -13.96
C GLU A 439 35.32 -28.48 -13.44
N LYS A 440 35.87 -29.17 -12.43
CA LYS A 440 37.20 -28.87 -11.87
C LYS A 440 38.27 -29.20 -12.93
N VAL A 441 38.44 -28.34 -13.92
CA VAL A 441 39.54 -28.45 -14.88
C VAL A 441 40.85 -28.07 -14.18
N ALA A 442 41.84 -28.95 -14.29
CA ALA A 442 43.13 -28.86 -13.62
C ALA A 442 43.83 -27.50 -13.84
N ARG A 443 44.50 -27.02 -12.78
CA ARG A 443 45.24 -25.75 -12.73
C ARG A 443 46.57 -25.82 -13.49
N GLU A 444 46.56 -26.02 -14.80
CA GLU A 444 47.78 -25.84 -15.60
C GLU A 444 47.93 -24.37 -16.03
N GLN A 445 49.11 -23.79 -15.77
CA GLN A 445 49.50 -22.47 -16.25
C GLN A 445 49.75 -22.54 -17.77
N ALA A 446 48.69 -22.36 -18.56
CA ALA A 446 48.81 -22.32 -20.00
C ALA A 446 49.54 -21.04 -20.46
N ARG A 447 50.52 -21.19 -21.35
CA ARG A 447 51.28 -20.08 -21.96
C ARG A 447 50.33 -19.12 -22.70
N ILE A 448 50.55 -17.81 -22.52
CA ILE A 448 49.78 -16.75 -23.19
C ILE A 448 50.05 -16.84 -24.69
N THR A 449 49.00 -16.78 -25.51
CA THR A 449 49.15 -16.79 -26.97
C THR A 449 48.55 -15.50 -27.52
N LEU A 450 49.39 -14.57 -27.97
CA LEU A 450 48.91 -13.31 -28.52
C LEU A 450 48.33 -13.54 -29.93
N PRO A 451 47.12 -13.03 -30.23
CA PRO A 451 46.56 -13.03 -31.59
C PRO A 451 47.48 -12.26 -32.54
N ARG A 452 47.54 -12.69 -33.80
CA ARG A 452 48.38 -12.05 -34.85
C ARG A 452 48.08 -10.56 -35.07
N SER A 453 46.92 -10.08 -34.63
CA SER A 453 46.49 -8.69 -34.69
C SER A 453 47.10 -7.79 -33.61
N ILE A 454 47.71 -8.34 -32.56
CA ILE A 454 48.41 -7.58 -31.51
C ILE A 454 49.92 -7.75 -31.72
N LYS A 455 50.64 -6.63 -31.91
CA LYS A 455 52.10 -6.67 -32.02
C LYS A 455 52.72 -6.84 -30.63
N GLU A 456 53.68 -7.76 -30.51
CA GLU A 456 54.46 -7.97 -29.29
C GLU A 456 55.17 -6.66 -28.87
N GLY A 457 55.10 -6.33 -27.57
CA GLY A 457 55.78 -5.15 -26.99
C GLY A 457 54.94 -3.87 -26.86
N ILE A 458 53.68 -3.85 -27.32
CA ILE A 458 52.79 -2.68 -27.15
C ILE A 458 52.04 -2.71 -25.80
N LEU A 459 51.81 -3.90 -25.24
CA LEU A 459 51.03 -4.06 -24.02
C LEU A 459 51.88 -3.90 -22.76
N GLN A 460 51.35 -3.17 -21.77
CA GLN A 460 51.97 -3.09 -20.44
C GLN A 460 51.75 -4.39 -19.63
N GLY A 461 52.56 -4.59 -18.58
CA GLY A 461 52.55 -5.83 -17.79
C GLY A 461 51.16 -6.23 -17.27
N HIS A 462 50.42 -5.30 -16.68
CA HIS A 462 49.06 -5.55 -16.18
C HIS A 462 48.07 -5.87 -17.32
N GLN A 463 48.27 -5.33 -18.52
CA GLN A 463 47.42 -5.63 -19.68
C GLN A 463 47.67 -7.04 -20.21
N LEU A 464 48.92 -7.52 -20.15
CA LEU A 464 49.24 -8.91 -20.46
C LEU A 464 48.62 -9.88 -19.44
N GLU A 465 48.61 -9.51 -18.15
CA GLU A 465 47.97 -10.29 -17.09
C GLU A 465 46.44 -10.35 -17.26
N GLY A 466 45.79 -9.22 -17.54
CA GLY A 466 44.36 -9.17 -17.84
C GLY A 466 44.00 -9.99 -19.09
N PHE A 467 44.83 -9.92 -20.13
CA PHE A 467 44.63 -10.72 -21.33
C PHE A 467 44.79 -12.23 -21.05
N ALA A 468 45.80 -12.61 -20.26
CA ALA A 468 45.98 -14.00 -19.83
C ALA A 468 44.79 -14.52 -19.04
N TRP A 469 44.24 -13.68 -18.16
CA TRP A 469 43.04 -13.99 -17.39
C TRP A 469 41.82 -14.23 -18.29
N LEU A 470 41.58 -13.37 -19.27
CA LEU A 470 40.48 -13.52 -20.22
C LEU A 470 40.61 -14.79 -21.07
N GLN A 471 41.80 -15.09 -21.58
CA GLN A 471 42.05 -16.33 -22.32
C GLN A 471 41.79 -17.57 -21.44
N ARG A 472 42.09 -17.48 -20.14
CA ARG A 472 41.82 -18.55 -19.17
C ARG A 472 40.32 -18.74 -18.93
N VAL A 473 39.57 -17.66 -18.70
CA VAL A 473 38.11 -17.70 -18.52
C VAL A 473 37.44 -18.34 -19.73
N TYR A 474 37.86 -17.95 -20.93
CA TYR A 474 37.35 -18.51 -22.18
C TYR A 474 37.64 -20.01 -22.32
N ARG A 475 38.88 -20.45 -22.04
CA ARG A 475 39.27 -21.87 -22.09
C ARG A 475 38.51 -22.73 -21.07
N LEU A 476 38.22 -22.16 -19.90
CA LEU A 476 37.39 -22.81 -18.87
C LEU A 476 35.89 -22.77 -19.21
N LYS A 477 35.50 -22.30 -20.40
CA LYS A 477 34.12 -22.19 -20.90
C LYS A 477 33.18 -21.46 -19.93
N ARG A 478 33.70 -20.48 -19.18
CA ARG A 478 32.87 -19.66 -18.30
C ARG A 478 31.99 -18.72 -19.13
N ARG A 479 30.71 -18.58 -18.77
CA ARG A 479 29.74 -17.77 -19.51
C ARG A 479 30.00 -16.26 -19.44
N GLY A 480 30.84 -15.82 -18.49
CA GLY A 480 31.29 -14.44 -18.40
C GLY A 480 32.37 -14.27 -17.33
N CYS A 481 32.98 -13.10 -17.31
CA CYS A 481 33.85 -12.64 -16.24
C CYS A 481 33.62 -11.16 -15.98
N LEU A 482 33.70 -10.76 -14.72
CA LEU A 482 33.72 -9.35 -14.36
C LEU A 482 35.15 -8.83 -14.59
N LEU A 483 35.28 -7.77 -15.38
CA LEU A 483 36.50 -6.98 -15.46
C LEU A 483 36.30 -5.78 -14.53
N ALA A 484 37.02 -5.77 -13.41
CA ALA A 484 37.14 -4.58 -12.58
C ALA A 484 38.51 -3.96 -12.89
N ASP A 485 38.54 -2.65 -13.06
CA ASP A 485 39.76 -1.85 -13.26
C ASP A 485 40.60 -1.80 -11.97
#